data_AF-A0A372F1V6-F1
#
_entry.id   AF-A0A372F1V6-F1
#
_cell.length_a   1.000
_cell.length_b   1.000
_cell.length_c   1.000
_cell.angle_alpha   90.00
_cell.angle_beta   90.00
_cell.angle_gamma   90.00
#
_symmetry.space_group_name_H-M   'P 1'
#
loop_
_entity.id
_entity.type
_entity.pdbx_description
1 polymer ?
#
loop_
_entity_poly.entity_id
_entity_poly.type
_entity_poly.pdbx_seq_one_letter_code
_entity_poly.pdbx_strand_id
1 'polypeptide(L)'
;MNITIQKIASSEDLEEIKALFREYEKFLGVSLCFQNFEEELAKLPAKYAEPEGAIFLAKVEGKSAGCIALWKLEEGVCEMKRLYVKPDFQGLGLGKKLAQIVIAEAKEKGYKKMKLDTLRRLASANHLYKALQFTETTSYNYNPEDDVAYFEKDLI
;
A
#
# COMPACT_ATOMS: atom_id res chain seq x y z
N MET A 1 -21.24 -12.03 -2.67
CA MET A 1 -20.14 -11.27 -3.30
C MET A 1 -18.84 -11.96 -2.94
N ASN A 2 -18.16 -12.51 -3.94
CA ASN A 2 -16.88 -13.21 -3.80
C ASN A 2 -15.75 -12.18 -3.78
N ILE A 3 -14.99 -12.15 -2.69
CA ILE A 3 -13.81 -11.30 -2.52
C ILE A 3 -12.62 -12.21 -2.26
N THR A 4 -11.58 -12.08 -3.08
CA THR A 4 -10.30 -12.75 -2.87
C THR A 4 -9.20 -11.71 -2.69
N ILE A 5 -8.24 -12.01 -1.83
CA ILE A 5 -7.01 -11.23 -1.68
C ILE A 5 -5.86 -12.22 -1.70
N GLN A 6 -4.90 -12.01 -2.60
CA GLN A 6 -3.77 -12.90 -2.78
C GLN A 6 -2.48 -12.10 -2.94
N LYS A 7 -1.37 -12.70 -2.53
CA LYS A 7 -0.03 -12.21 -2.91
C LYS A 7 0.14 -12.43 -4.41
N ILE A 8 0.81 -11.52 -5.10
CA ILE A 8 1.10 -11.70 -6.52
C ILE A 8 1.90 -12.98 -6.75
N ALA A 9 1.52 -13.77 -7.75
CA ALA A 9 2.18 -15.04 -8.05
C ALA A 9 2.42 -15.26 -9.55
N SER A 10 1.91 -14.37 -10.41
CA SER A 10 2.00 -14.49 -11.87
C SER A 10 2.34 -13.16 -12.55
N SER A 11 2.73 -13.24 -13.83
CA SER A 11 2.86 -12.05 -14.68
C SER A 11 1.51 -11.34 -14.91
N GLU A 12 0.40 -12.07 -14.92
CA GLU A 12 -0.94 -11.51 -15.02
C GLU A 12 -1.28 -10.64 -13.81
N ASP A 13 -0.98 -11.12 -12.59
CA ASP A 13 -1.15 -10.33 -11.37
C ASP A 13 -0.30 -9.05 -11.41
N LEU A 14 0.93 -9.13 -11.95
CA LEU A 14 1.81 -7.97 -12.10
C LEU A 14 1.23 -6.92 -13.06
N GLU A 15 0.63 -7.34 -14.17
CA GLU A 15 -0.03 -6.41 -15.09
C GLU A 15 -1.26 -5.76 -14.45
N GLU A 16 -2.05 -6.51 -13.66
CA GLU A 16 -3.16 -5.94 -12.90
C GLU A 16 -2.70 -4.92 -11.85
N ILE A 17 -1.60 -5.21 -11.13
CA ILE A 17 -0.99 -4.28 -10.18
C ILE A 17 -0.50 -3.01 -10.88
N LYS A 18 0.18 -3.14 -12.03
CA LYS A 18 0.63 -2.00 -12.82
C LYS A 18 -0.53 -1.12 -13.26
N ALA A 19 -1.67 -1.70 -13.63
CA ALA A 19 -2.88 -0.95 -13.96
C ALA A 19 -3.44 -0.21 -12.73
N LEU A 20 -3.56 -0.90 -11.58
CA LEU A 20 -4.04 -0.30 -10.34
C LEU A 20 -3.13 0.84 -9.83
N PHE A 21 -1.82 0.72 -9.97
CA PHE A 21 -0.88 1.77 -9.57
C PHE A 21 -1.05 3.03 -10.43
N ARG A 22 -1.26 2.88 -11.75
CA ARG A 22 -1.54 4.02 -12.64
C ARG A 22 -2.88 4.69 -12.33
N GLU A 23 -3.90 3.89 -12.02
CA GLU A 23 -5.18 4.43 -11.56
C GLU A 23 -5.05 5.19 -10.24
N TYR A 24 -4.24 4.68 -9.31
CA TYR A 24 -3.96 5.33 -8.03
C TYR A 24 -3.26 6.67 -8.21
N GLU A 25 -2.23 6.74 -9.06
CA GLU A 25 -1.55 8.00 -9.39
C GLU A 25 -2.54 9.02 -9.95
N LYS A 26 -3.33 8.62 -10.94
CA LYS A 26 -4.36 9.48 -11.53
C LYS A 26 -5.39 9.94 -10.50
N PHE A 27 -5.79 9.05 -9.58
CA PHE A 27 -6.75 9.35 -8.52
C PHE A 27 -6.23 10.42 -7.54
N LEU A 28 -4.95 10.37 -7.18
CA LEU A 28 -4.39 11.35 -6.25
C LEU A 28 -4.27 12.75 -6.85
N GLY A 29 -4.33 12.87 -8.18
CA GLY A 29 -4.26 14.15 -8.89
C GLY A 29 -2.92 14.88 -8.70
N VAL A 30 -1.97 14.23 -8.06
CA VAL A 30 -0.58 14.64 -8.00
C VAL A 30 0.13 13.85 -9.07
N SER A 31 1.03 14.50 -9.80
CA SER A 31 2.16 13.75 -10.31
C SER A 31 2.78 13.21 -9.04
N LEU A 32 2.65 11.91 -8.77
CA LEU A 32 3.42 11.30 -7.71
C LEU A 32 4.86 11.58 -8.16
N CYS A 33 5.46 12.63 -7.59
CA CYS A 33 6.69 13.26 -8.06
C CYS A 33 7.85 12.30 -7.83
N PHE A 34 7.85 11.25 -8.63
CA PHE A 34 8.93 10.35 -8.89
C PHE A 34 9.29 10.68 -10.33
N GLN A 35 10.48 11.20 -10.55
CA GLN A 35 11.12 11.10 -11.88
C GLN A 35 11.30 9.62 -12.32
N ASN A 36 10.77 8.65 -11.57
CA ASN A 36 11.01 7.22 -11.66
C ASN A 36 9.74 6.37 -11.44
N PHE A 37 8.50 6.91 -11.49
CA PHE A 37 7.30 6.07 -11.28
C PHE A 37 7.15 5.01 -12.36
N GLU A 38 7.29 5.39 -13.63
CA GLU A 38 7.31 4.42 -14.74
C GLU A 38 8.51 3.46 -14.63
N GLU A 39 9.63 3.90 -14.08
CA GLU A 39 10.78 3.02 -13.82
C GLU A 39 10.49 2.03 -12.68
N GLU A 40 9.81 2.46 -11.61
CA GLU A 40 9.34 1.59 -10.53
C GLU A 40 8.36 0.54 -11.08
N LEU A 41 7.39 0.96 -11.90
CA LEU A 41 6.44 0.06 -12.56
C LEU A 41 7.13 -0.94 -13.49
N ALA A 42 8.14 -0.51 -14.24
CA ALA A 42 8.90 -1.36 -15.14
C ALA A 42 9.73 -2.42 -14.38
N LYS A 43 10.13 -2.13 -13.14
CA LYS A 43 10.98 -3.02 -12.32
C LYS A 43 10.20 -3.87 -11.32
N LEU A 44 8.87 -3.78 -11.26
CA LEU A 44 8.07 -4.57 -10.32
C LEU A 44 8.41 -6.08 -10.42
N PRO A 45 8.52 -6.78 -9.27
CA PRO A 45 8.20 -6.30 -7.92
C PRO A 45 9.32 -5.50 -7.21
N ALA A 46 10.57 -5.49 -7.71
CA ALA A 46 11.72 -4.75 -7.14
C ALA A 46 11.75 -4.70 -5.60
N LYS A 47 11.56 -3.50 -5.01
CA LYS A 47 11.57 -3.27 -3.55
C LYS A 47 10.47 -4.03 -2.80
N TYR A 48 9.43 -4.44 -3.50
CA TYR A 48 8.31 -5.21 -2.97
C TYR A 48 8.50 -6.73 -3.17
N ALA A 49 9.63 -7.17 -3.71
CA ALA A 49 9.90 -8.58 -3.93
C ALA A 49 10.14 -9.34 -2.61
N GLU A 50 9.75 -10.61 -2.59
CA GLU A 50 10.16 -11.55 -1.54
C GLU A 50 11.70 -11.65 -1.47
N PRO A 51 12.29 -11.88 -0.28
CA PRO A 51 11.63 -12.19 0.99
C PRO A 51 11.20 -10.97 1.82
N GLU A 52 11.70 -9.78 1.49
CA GLU A 52 11.59 -8.58 2.33
C GLU A 52 10.34 -7.74 2.04
N GLY A 53 9.79 -7.83 0.83
CA GLY A 53 8.59 -7.13 0.41
C GLY A 53 7.41 -8.06 0.15
N ALA A 54 6.25 -7.46 -0.11
CA ALA A 54 5.09 -8.15 -0.65
C ALA A 54 4.18 -7.19 -1.41
N ILE A 55 3.45 -7.70 -2.40
CA ILE A 55 2.33 -7.02 -3.05
C ILE A 55 1.11 -7.93 -2.97
N PHE A 56 -0.03 -7.37 -2.56
CA PHE A 56 -1.31 -8.05 -2.55
C PHE A 56 -2.28 -7.42 -3.55
N LEU A 57 -2.99 -8.29 -4.25
CA LEU A 57 -4.06 -7.96 -5.19
C LEU A 57 -5.40 -8.42 -4.61
N ALA A 58 -6.36 -7.49 -4.51
CA ALA A 58 -7.75 -7.81 -4.19
C ALA A 58 -8.56 -7.93 -5.47
N LYS A 59 -9.38 -8.98 -5.58
CA LYS A 59 -10.37 -9.16 -6.64
C LYS A 59 -11.78 -9.25 -6.06
N VAL A 60 -12.75 -8.67 -6.77
CA VAL A 60 -14.18 -8.79 -6.49
C VAL A 60 -14.84 -9.37 -7.72
N GLU A 61 -15.50 -10.53 -7.57
CA GLU A 61 -16.10 -11.27 -8.69
C GLU A 61 -15.09 -11.49 -9.84
N GLY A 62 -13.83 -11.80 -9.49
CA GLY A 62 -12.75 -12.05 -10.44
C GLY A 62 -12.09 -10.81 -11.07
N LYS A 63 -12.59 -9.59 -10.78
CA LYS A 63 -12.02 -8.34 -11.30
C LYS A 63 -11.09 -7.67 -10.30
N SER A 64 -9.96 -7.11 -10.76
CA SER A 64 -9.08 -6.28 -9.91
C SER A 64 -9.86 -5.15 -9.25
N ALA A 65 -9.80 -5.11 -7.93
CA ALA A 65 -10.57 -4.18 -7.11
C ALA A 65 -9.70 -3.26 -6.25
N GLY A 66 -8.48 -3.69 -5.93
CA GLY A 66 -7.54 -2.90 -5.14
C GLY A 66 -6.23 -3.61 -4.92
N CYS A 67 -5.28 -2.90 -4.33
CA CYS A 67 -3.96 -3.42 -4.01
C CYS A 67 -3.39 -2.79 -2.75
N ILE A 68 -2.35 -3.42 -2.21
CA ILE A 68 -1.48 -2.87 -1.17
C ILE A 68 -0.10 -3.51 -1.29
N ALA A 69 0.94 -2.82 -0.88
CA ALA A 69 2.29 -3.34 -0.86
C ALA A 69 3.00 -3.01 0.45
N LEU A 70 4.07 -3.75 0.72
CA LEU A 70 5.08 -3.40 1.71
C LEU A 70 6.48 -3.57 1.12
N TRP A 71 7.40 -2.75 1.58
CA TRP A 71 8.84 -2.94 1.34
C TRP A 71 9.63 -2.82 2.64
N LYS A 72 10.89 -3.27 2.61
CA LYS A 72 11.86 -2.95 3.66
C LYS A 72 12.21 -1.47 3.60
N LEU A 73 12.10 -0.79 4.74
CA LEU A 73 12.60 0.58 4.91
C LEU A 73 14.02 0.57 5.48
N GLU A 74 14.20 -0.16 6.58
CA GLU A 74 15.47 -0.37 7.28
C GLU A 74 15.40 -1.67 8.08
N GLU A 75 16.45 -2.00 8.82
CA GLU A 75 16.50 -3.25 9.59
C GLU A 75 15.39 -3.29 10.66
N GLY A 76 14.54 -4.31 10.61
CA GLY A 76 13.39 -4.44 11.51
C GLY A 76 12.22 -3.48 11.25
N VAL A 77 12.28 -2.62 10.23
CA VAL A 77 11.21 -1.67 9.89
C VAL A 77 10.79 -1.80 8.42
N CYS A 78 9.49 -1.94 8.20
CA CYS A 78 8.88 -1.93 6.87
C CYS A 78 8.02 -0.68 6.64
N GLU A 79 7.67 -0.42 5.39
CA GLU A 79 6.73 0.64 5.02
C GLU A 79 5.53 0.06 4.28
N MET A 80 4.32 0.42 4.70
CA MET A 80 3.10 0.16 3.96
C MET A 80 2.97 1.19 2.83
N LYS A 81 2.81 0.71 1.59
CA LYS A 81 2.73 1.55 0.40
C LYS A 81 1.58 1.11 -0.52
N ARG A 82 1.20 2.02 -1.43
CA ARG A 82 0.31 1.73 -2.57
C ARG A 82 -1.05 1.10 -2.19
N LEU A 83 -1.61 1.49 -1.04
CA LEU A 83 -2.97 1.11 -0.68
C LEU A 83 -3.97 1.87 -1.55
N TYR A 84 -4.64 1.14 -2.44
CA TYR A 84 -5.65 1.70 -3.33
C TYR A 84 -6.82 0.71 -3.48
N VAL A 85 -8.03 1.26 -3.52
CA VAL A 85 -9.26 0.53 -3.85
C VAL A 85 -10.00 1.35 -4.89
N LYS A 86 -10.33 0.73 -6.03
CA LYS A 86 -11.02 1.43 -7.12
C LYS A 86 -12.36 1.97 -6.61
N PRO A 87 -12.80 3.17 -7.06
CA PRO A 87 -14.05 3.79 -6.62
C PRO A 87 -15.25 2.85 -6.61
N ASP A 88 -15.40 2.03 -7.66
CA ASP A 88 -16.51 1.08 -7.84
C ASP A 88 -16.57 -0.03 -6.76
N PHE A 89 -15.49 -0.24 -6.01
CA PHE A 89 -15.38 -1.26 -4.96
C PHE A 89 -15.19 -0.66 -3.55
N GLN A 90 -15.34 0.66 -3.40
CA GLN A 90 -15.31 1.32 -2.09
C GLN A 90 -16.58 1.01 -1.27
N GLY A 91 -16.52 1.24 0.04
CA GLY A 91 -17.62 0.89 0.96
C GLY A 91 -17.71 -0.60 1.32
N LEU A 92 -16.96 -1.48 0.65
CA LEU A 92 -16.94 -2.93 0.91
C LEU A 92 -15.97 -3.36 2.03
N GLY A 93 -15.33 -2.40 2.70
CA GLY A 93 -14.30 -2.65 3.72
C GLY A 93 -12.98 -3.21 3.17
N LEU A 94 -12.77 -3.19 1.85
CA LEU A 94 -11.56 -3.73 1.21
C LEU A 94 -10.26 -3.06 1.69
N GLY A 95 -10.24 -1.74 1.84
CA GLY A 95 -9.05 -1.03 2.30
C GLY A 95 -8.58 -1.50 3.68
N LYS A 96 -9.53 -1.77 4.58
CA LYS A 96 -9.24 -2.33 5.90
C LYS A 96 -8.72 -3.76 5.81
N LYS A 97 -9.33 -4.62 5.00
CA LYS A 97 -8.89 -6.01 4.79
C LYS A 97 -7.46 -6.06 4.22
N LEU A 98 -7.17 -5.26 3.20
CA LEU A 98 -5.85 -5.14 2.59
C LEU A 98 -4.80 -4.68 3.63
N ALA A 99 -5.09 -3.61 4.37
CA ALA A 99 -4.20 -3.11 5.41
C ALA A 99 -3.95 -4.13 6.53
N GLN A 100 -4.96 -4.89 6.94
CA GLN A 100 -4.79 -5.95 7.94
C GLN A 100 -3.92 -7.09 7.43
N ILE A 101 -4.09 -7.50 6.17
CA ILE A 101 -3.28 -8.55 5.55
C ILE A 101 -1.81 -8.13 5.46
N VAL A 102 -1.53 -6.90 5.02
CA VAL A 102 -0.13 -6.45 4.90
C VAL A 102 0.55 -6.30 6.26
N ILE A 103 -0.20 -5.94 7.31
CA ILE A 103 0.30 -5.90 8.70
C ILE A 103 0.62 -7.32 9.19
N ALA A 104 -0.24 -8.30 8.89
CA ALA A 104 0.01 -9.69 9.25
C ALA A 104 1.25 -10.24 8.52
N GLU A 105 1.37 -10.00 7.22
CA GLU A 105 2.55 -10.37 6.43
C GLU A 105 3.83 -9.74 7.01
N ALA A 106 3.79 -8.47 7.38
CA ALA A 106 4.96 -7.81 7.97
C ALA A 106 5.39 -8.48 9.29
N LYS A 107 4.43 -8.90 10.13
CA LYS A 107 4.71 -9.66 11.36
C LYS A 107 5.33 -11.03 11.05
N GLU A 108 4.79 -11.75 10.08
CA GLU A 108 5.32 -13.06 9.66
C GLU A 108 6.75 -12.95 9.11
N LYS A 109 7.07 -11.86 8.41
CA LYS A 109 8.43 -11.53 7.94
C LYS A 109 9.38 -11.08 9.06
N GLY A 110 8.90 -10.92 10.29
CA GLY A 110 9.71 -10.54 11.46
C GLY A 110 9.95 -9.04 11.62
N TYR A 111 9.20 -8.18 10.92
CA TYR A 111 9.27 -6.74 11.14
C TYR A 111 8.73 -6.36 12.51
N LYS A 112 9.40 -5.41 13.17
CA LYS A 112 9.05 -4.91 14.50
C LYS A 112 8.24 -3.62 14.45
N LYS A 113 8.36 -2.87 13.36
CA LYS A 113 7.65 -1.61 13.13
C LYS A 113 7.23 -1.49 11.67
N MET A 114 6.07 -0.87 11.47
CA MET A 114 5.58 -0.45 10.16
C MET A 114 5.38 1.05 10.14
N LYS A 115 5.89 1.71 9.09
CA LYS A 115 5.65 3.13 8.83
C LYS A 115 4.78 3.31 7.58
N LEU A 116 4.17 4.49 7.44
CA LEU A 116 3.53 4.93 6.21
C LEU A 116 3.45 6.45 6.16
N ASP A 117 3.35 6.99 4.96
CA ASP A 117 2.98 8.38 4.71
C ASP A 117 1.68 8.43 3.88
N THR A 118 0.89 9.45 4.11
CA THR A 118 -0.38 9.69 3.42
C THR A 118 -0.66 11.18 3.34
N LEU A 119 -1.60 11.58 2.50
CA LEU A 119 -2.00 12.99 2.34
C LEU A 119 -3.14 13.28 3.31
N ARG A 120 -3.09 14.39 4.04
CA ARG A 120 -4.12 14.78 5.03
C ARG A 120 -5.50 14.92 4.41
N ARG A 121 -5.57 15.34 3.14
CA ARG A 121 -6.83 15.40 2.37
C ARG A 121 -7.52 14.05 2.17
N LEU A 122 -6.81 12.93 2.29
CA LEU A 122 -7.36 11.58 2.18
C LEU A 122 -8.00 11.13 3.52
N ALA A 123 -9.10 11.77 3.90
CA ALA A 123 -9.74 11.56 5.21
C ALA A 123 -10.06 10.09 5.52
N SER A 124 -10.51 9.32 4.52
CA SER A 124 -10.81 7.89 4.66
C SER A 124 -9.56 7.06 5.02
N ALA A 125 -8.42 7.34 4.37
CA ALA A 125 -7.15 6.66 4.66
C ALA A 125 -6.64 7.01 6.06
N ASN A 126 -6.65 8.30 6.41
CA ASN A 126 -6.26 8.77 7.75
C ASN A 126 -7.11 8.14 8.85
N HIS A 127 -8.44 8.04 8.67
CA HIS A 127 -9.33 7.38 9.61
C HIS A 127 -9.02 5.88 9.72
N LEU A 128 -8.77 5.22 8.58
CA LEU A 128 -8.37 3.81 8.56
C LEU A 128 -7.09 3.56 9.37
N TYR A 129 -6.04 4.35 9.17
CA TYR A 129 -4.77 4.16 9.88
C TYR A 129 -4.94 4.36 11.38
N LYS A 130 -5.67 5.39 11.80
CA LYS A 130 -6.00 5.61 13.23
C LYS A 130 -6.80 4.43 13.82
N ALA A 131 -7.78 3.90 13.08
CA ALA A 131 -8.55 2.73 13.49
C ALA A 131 -7.71 1.43 13.57
N LEU A 132 -6.61 1.35 12.82
CA LEU A 132 -5.62 0.27 12.90
C LEU A 132 -4.53 0.53 13.95
N GLN A 133 -4.71 1.55 14.79
CA GLN A 133 -3.79 1.95 15.85
C GLN A 133 -2.40 2.32 15.33
N PHE A 134 -2.35 2.95 14.15
CA PHE A 134 -1.18 3.76 13.79
C PHE A 134 -1.25 5.10 14.53
N THR A 135 -0.09 5.59 14.95
CA THR A 135 0.07 6.89 15.60
C THR A 135 0.84 7.83 14.67
N GLU A 136 0.50 9.12 14.67
CA GLU A 136 1.25 10.12 13.90
C GLU A 136 2.71 10.21 14.42
N THR A 137 3.66 10.36 13.51
CA THR A 137 5.11 10.44 13.79
C THR A 137 5.76 11.55 12.98
N THR A 138 7.05 11.79 13.19
CA THR A 138 7.83 12.75 12.38
C THR A 138 8.16 12.18 11.00
N SER A 139 8.45 13.07 10.05
CA SER A 139 8.89 12.68 8.70
C SER A 139 10.09 11.74 8.75
N TYR A 140 10.04 10.65 7.98
CA TYR A 140 11.14 9.69 7.83
C TYR A 140 11.60 9.54 6.37
N ASN A 141 10.93 10.20 5.43
CA ASN A 141 11.29 10.30 4.03
C ASN A 141 11.03 11.74 3.53
N TYR A 142 11.56 12.07 2.36
CA TYR A 142 11.20 13.30 1.67
C TYR A 142 9.89 13.11 0.91
N ASN A 143 8.90 13.97 1.17
CA ASN A 143 7.67 14.07 0.40
C ASN A 143 7.48 15.55 0.00
N PRO A 144 7.32 15.87 -1.30
CA PRO A 144 7.18 17.25 -1.76
C PRO A 144 5.82 17.87 -1.45
N GLU A 145 4.84 17.09 -0.98
CA GLU A 145 3.49 17.57 -0.67
C GLU A 145 3.44 18.20 0.73
N ASP A 146 2.92 19.43 0.80
CA ASP A 146 2.83 20.20 2.05
C ASP A 146 1.84 19.61 3.07
N ASP A 147 0.87 18.81 2.61
CA ASP A 147 -0.17 18.22 3.46
C ASP A 147 0.10 16.74 3.81
N VAL A 148 1.35 16.29 3.74
CA VAL A 148 1.71 14.93 4.15
C VAL A 148 1.53 14.72 5.66
N ALA A 149 1.08 13.53 6.03
CA ALA A 149 1.07 13.00 7.39
C ALA A 149 1.82 11.68 7.43
N TYR A 150 2.63 11.50 8.48
CA TYR A 150 3.42 10.31 8.70
C TYR A 150 2.85 9.53 9.87
N PHE A 151 2.84 8.22 9.75
CA PHE A 151 2.29 7.31 10.76
C PHE A 151 3.25 6.15 11.02
N GLU A 152 3.22 5.63 12.23
CA GLU A 152 3.92 4.39 12.60
C GLU A 152 3.08 3.48 13.49
N LYS A 153 3.42 2.20 13.49
CA LYS A 153 2.81 1.17 14.32
C LYS A 153 3.85 0.14 14.73
N ASP A 154 3.93 -0.14 16.04
CA ASP A 154 4.67 -1.29 16.54
C ASP A 154 3.93 -2.59 16.19
N LEU A 155 4.69 -3.58 15.74
CA LEU A 155 4.18 -4.87 15.25
C LEU A 155 4.38 -6.03 16.24
N ILE A 156 5.17 -5.79 17.29
CA ILE A 156 5.44 -6.74 18.37
C ILE A 156 4.24 -6.93 19.31
#